data_AF-X1FRN7-F1
#
_entry.id   AF-X1FRN7-F1
#
_cell.length_a   1.000
_cell.length_b   1.000
_cell.length_c   1.000
_cell.angle_alpha   90.00
_cell.angle_beta   90.00
_cell.angle_gamma   90.00
#
_symmetry.space_group_name_H-M   'P 1'
#
loop_
_entity.id
_entity.type
_entity.pdbx_description
1 polymer ?
#
loop_
_entity_poly.entity_id
_entity_poly.type
_entity_poly.pdbx_seq_one_letter_code
_entity_poly.pdbx_strand_id
1 'polypeptide(L)'
;MGNNESRTQLLARNIFVFGLATIISRLITFILTPIYTRYFNPQEFGIYSLITMAISIIGPLCMIGTSDALFRLYFDNSDLSYQRKLISTGLKLVTYITSSALIIVFIFRKLITIKYLGNIKYLDYIILG
;
A
#
# COMPACT_ATOMS: atom_id res chain seq x y z
N MET A 1 23.81 -33.51 11.71
CA MET A 1 22.85 -33.32 10.60
C MET A 1 21.50 -32.96 11.21
N GLY A 2 21.27 -31.68 11.52
CA GLY A 2 20.17 -31.26 12.39
C GLY A 2 19.03 -30.57 11.62
N ASN A 3 17.84 -31.16 11.68
CA ASN A 3 16.52 -30.52 11.63
C ASN A 3 16.16 -29.65 10.40
N ASN A 4 16.17 -30.22 9.20
CA ASN A 4 15.66 -29.57 7.98
C ASN A 4 14.11 -29.60 7.86
N GLU A 5 13.43 -30.49 8.59
CA GLU A 5 11.96 -30.62 8.52
C GLU A 5 11.23 -29.40 9.12
N SER A 6 11.71 -28.82 10.23
CA SER A 6 11.05 -27.65 10.82
C SER A 6 11.16 -26.38 9.95
N ARG A 7 12.28 -26.19 9.23
CA ARG A 7 12.51 -25.01 8.39
C ARG A 7 11.69 -25.03 7.11
N THR A 8 11.57 -26.20 6.46
CA THR A 8 10.75 -26.36 5.25
C THR A 8 9.26 -26.20 5.57
N GLN A 9 8.79 -26.72 6.70
CA GLN A 9 7.41 -26.51 7.17
C GLN A 9 7.12 -25.04 7.51
N LEU A 10 8.08 -24.33 8.14
CA LEU A 10 7.96 -22.88 8.41
C LEU A 10 7.86 -22.06 7.12
N LEU A 11 8.70 -22.36 6.13
CA LEU A 11 8.66 -21.70 4.82
C LEU A 11 7.35 -21.99 4.10
N ALA A 12 6.91 -23.25 4.05
CA ALA A 12 5.64 -23.64 3.44
C ALA A 12 4.45 -22.94 4.10
N ARG A 13 4.43 -22.84 5.43
CA ARG A 13 3.40 -22.12 6.18
C ARG A 13 3.41 -20.62 5.86
N ASN A 14 4.58 -19.99 5.81
CA ASN A 14 4.69 -18.58 5.43
C ASN A 14 4.20 -18.34 4.01
N ILE A 15 4.64 -19.14 3.04
CA ILE A 15 4.19 -19.04 1.64
C ILE A 15 2.67 -19.22 1.56
N PHE A 16 2.10 -20.17 2.30
CA PHE A 16 0.66 -20.41 2.31
C PHE A 16 -0.11 -19.21 2.91
N VAL A 17 0.35 -18.66 4.03
CA VAL A 17 -0.28 -17.50 4.68
C VAL A 17 -0.16 -16.24 3.81
N PHE A 18 1.03 -15.90 3.32
CA PHE A 18 1.22 -14.73 2.46
C PHE A 18 0.54 -14.89 1.09
N GLY A 19 0.53 -16.10 0.54
CA GLY A 19 -0.17 -16.44 -0.70
C GLY A 19 -1.68 -16.30 -0.56
N LEU A 20 -2.27 -16.89 0.49
CA LEU A 20 -3.69 -16.74 0.79
C LEU A 20 -4.07 -15.27 1.04
N ALA A 21 -3.27 -14.53 1.80
CA ALA A 21 -3.52 -13.10 2.03
C ALA A 21 -3.56 -12.31 0.72
N THR A 22 -2.64 -12.61 -0.21
CA THR A 22 -2.61 -11.96 -1.53
C THR A 22 -3.83 -12.32 -2.37
N ILE A 23 -4.25 -13.59 -2.36
CA ILE A 23 -5.43 -14.07 -3.09
C ILE A 23 -6.70 -13.42 -2.54
N ILE A 24 -6.87 -13.36 -1.23
CA ILE A 24 -8.01 -12.73 -0.57
C ILE A 24 -8.07 -11.24 -0.94
N SER A 25 -6.97 -10.51 -0.85
CA SER A 25 -6.92 -9.10 -1.25
C SER A 25 -7.31 -8.89 -2.71
N ARG A 26 -6.85 -9.76 -3.62
CA ARG A 26 -7.24 -9.69 -5.05
C ARG A 26 -8.70 -10.05 -5.28
N LEU A 27 -9.25 -11.03 -4.56
CA LEU A 27 -10.66 -11.39 -4.64
C LEU A 27 -11.56 -10.24 -4.18
N ILE A 28 -11.18 -9.55 -3.11
CA ILE A 28 -11.87 -8.34 -2.64
C ILE A 28 -11.88 -7.29 -3.76
N THR A 29 -10.73 -6.93 -4.31
CA THR A 29 -10.65 -5.97 -5.43
C THR A 29 -11.46 -6.44 -6.66
N PHE A 30 -11.43 -7.74 -6.96
CA PHE A 30 -12.16 -8.31 -8.09
C PHE A 30 -13.68 -8.26 -7.89
N ILE A 31 -14.18 -8.40 -6.67
CA ILE A 31 -15.62 -8.24 -6.33
C ILE A 31 -16.00 -6.76 -6.29
N LEU A 32 -15.12 -5.88 -5.81
CA LEU A 32 -15.38 -4.45 -5.82
C LEU A 32 -15.39 -3.85 -7.23
N THR A 33 -14.61 -4.39 -8.17
CA THR A 33 -14.57 -3.92 -9.56
C THR A 33 -15.96 -3.88 -10.23
N PRO A 34 -16.75 -4.98 -10.29
CA PRO A 34 -18.09 -4.98 -10.87
C PRO A 34 -19.08 -4.13 -10.06
N ILE A 35 -18.90 -4.03 -8.74
CA ILE A 35 -19.71 -3.15 -7.88
C ILE A 35 -19.48 -1.69 -8.26
N TYR A 36 -18.22 -1.28 -8.44
CA TYR A 36 -17.87 0.06 -8.89
C TYR A 36 -18.41 0.34 -10.29
N THR A 37 -18.23 -0.57 -11.26
CA THR A 37 -18.73 -0.34 -12.62
C THR A 37 -20.26 -0.32 -12.73
N ARG A 38 -20.99 -0.91 -11.76
CA ARG A 38 -22.46 -0.88 -11.74
C ARG A 38 -23.02 0.40 -11.11
N TYR A 39 -22.28 1.00 -10.18
CA TYR A 39 -22.69 2.24 -9.50
C TYR A 39 -22.11 3.51 -10.14
N PHE A 40 -20.96 3.45 -10.80
CA PHE A 40 -20.26 4.59 -11.39
C PHE A 40 -20.46 4.67 -12.91
N ASN A 41 -20.60 5.90 -13.42
CA ASN A 41 -20.68 6.20 -14.84
C ASN A 41 -19.33 5.86 -15.51
N PRO A 42 -19.26 5.45 -16.81
CA PRO A 42 -18.00 5.03 -17.46
C PRO A 42 -16.86 6.06 -17.39
N GLN A 43 -17.21 7.34 -17.32
CA GLN A 43 -16.28 8.46 -17.18
C GLN A 43 -15.60 8.49 -15.80
N GLU A 44 -16.34 8.13 -14.74
CA GLU A 44 -15.84 8.10 -13.36
C GLU A 44 -14.90 6.92 -13.14
N PHE A 45 -15.19 5.79 -13.78
CA PHE A 45 -14.32 4.62 -13.76
C PHE A 45 -12.97 4.88 -14.45
N GLY A 46 -12.95 5.66 -15.53
CA GLY A 46 -11.70 6.08 -16.19
C GLY A 46 -10.79 6.89 -15.26
N ILE A 47 -11.36 7.83 -14.49
CA ILE A 47 -10.61 8.62 -13.51
C ILE A 47 -10.09 7.74 -12.37
N TYR A 48 -10.93 6.83 -11.86
CA TYR A 48 -10.53 5.87 -10.83
C TYR A 48 -9.37 4.98 -11.29
N SER A 49 -9.40 4.50 -12.54
CA SER A 49 -8.32 3.71 -13.13
C SER A 49 -7.01 4.49 -13.21
N LEU A 50 -7.06 5.77 -13.60
CA LEU A 50 -5.87 6.64 -13.66
C LEU A 50 -5.29 6.90 -12.27
N ILE A 51 -6.15 7.15 -11.28
CA ILE A 51 -5.73 7.32 -9.88
C ILE A 51 -5.07 6.04 -9.35
N THR A 52 -5.67 4.89 -9.60
CA THR A 52 -5.15 3.59 -9.14
C THR A 52 -3.80 3.27 -9.79
N MET A 53 -3.63 3.59 -11.08
CA MET A 53 -2.36 3.47 -11.78
C MET A 53 -1.29 4.40 -11.19
N ALA A 54 -1.64 5.66 -10.90
CA ALA A 54 -0.73 6.60 -10.25
C ALA A 54 -0.31 6.12 -8.85
N ILE A 55 -1.25 5.63 -8.03
CA ILE A 55 -0.96 5.05 -6.71
C ILE A 55 -0.05 3.83 -6.84
N SER A 56 -0.27 2.99 -7.86
CA SER A 56 0.57 1.80 -8.09
C SER A 56 2.02 2.14 -8.42
N ILE A 57 2.27 3.33 -9.00
CA ILE A 57 3.62 3.85 -9.26
C ILE A 57 4.20 4.52 -8.01
N ILE A 58 3.42 5.35 -7.32
CA ILE A 58 3.87 6.12 -6.16
C ILE A 58 4.10 5.23 -4.93
N GLY A 59 3.27 4.20 -4.73
CA GLY A 59 3.34 3.32 -3.55
C GLY A 59 4.72 2.67 -3.36
N PRO A 60 5.26 1.97 -4.36
CA PRO A 60 6.62 1.45 -4.31
C PRO A 60 7.65 2.54 -4.09
N LEU A 61 7.54 3.69 -4.80
CA LEU A 61 8.46 4.82 -4.66
C LEU A 61 8.54 5.35 -3.21
N CYS A 62 7.40 5.41 -2.50
CA CYS A 62 7.34 5.82 -1.10
C CYS A 62 8.01 4.82 -0.15
N MET A 63 8.04 3.53 -0.51
CA MET A 63 8.65 2.48 0.31
C MET A 63 10.12 2.18 -0.06
N ILE A 64 10.63 2.73 -1.16
CA ILE A 64 11.97 2.44 -1.68
C ILE A 64 13.03 2.55 -0.57
N GLY A 65 13.80 1.49 -0.42
CA GLY A 65 14.96 1.41 0.47
C GLY A 65 14.63 1.24 1.95
N THR A 66 13.42 1.55 2.41
CA THR A 66 13.10 1.41 3.85
C THR A 66 12.91 -0.05 4.24
N SER A 67 12.20 -0.83 3.41
CA SER A 67 12.01 -2.27 3.65
C SER A 67 13.33 -3.04 3.55
N ASP A 68 14.17 -2.75 2.56
CA ASP A 68 15.49 -3.38 2.39
C ASP A 68 16.50 -2.97 3.48
N ALA A 69 16.53 -1.69 3.86
CA ALA A 69 17.42 -1.20 4.92
C ALA A 69 17.04 -1.77 6.29
N LEU A 70 15.73 -1.86 6.60
CA LEU A 70 15.26 -2.47 7.83
C LEU A 70 15.61 -3.96 7.89
N PHE A 71 15.43 -4.69 6.78
CA PHE A 71 15.80 -6.10 6.72
C PHE A 71 17.30 -6.28 6.97
N ARG A 72 18.16 -5.49 6.31
CA ARG A 72 19.62 -5.59 6.48
C ARG A 72 20.08 -5.22 7.90
N LEU A 73 19.62 -4.09 8.45
CA LEU A 73 20.03 -3.59 9.76
C LEU A 73 19.47 -4.40 10.93
N TYR A 74 18.34 -5.08 10.74
CA TYR A 74 17.75 -5.94 11.76
C TYR A 74 18.60 -7.19 12.05
N PHE A 75 19.22 -7.78 11.02
CA PHE A 75 20.07 -8.98 11.17
C PHE A 75 21.53 -8.68 11.51
N ASP A 76 21.96 -7.42 11.41
CA ASP A 76 23.36 -7.01 11.63
C ASP A 76 23.75 -6.98 13.12
N ASN A 77 22.79 -6.74 14.02
CA ASN A 77 23.00 -6.74 15.47
C ASN A 77 21.88 -7.51 16.18
N SER A 78 22.25 -8.51 16.98
CA SER A 78 21.36 -9.38 17.76
C SER A 78 20.86 -8.73 19.07
N ASP A 79 21.16 -7.46 19.29
CA ASP A 79 20.76 -6.72 20.48
C ASP A 79 19.29 -6.25 20.37
N LEU A 80 18.42 -6.80 21.22
CA LEU A 80 16.97 -6.56 21.19
C LEU A 80 16.61 -5.08 21.35
N SER A 81 17.40 -4.32 22.10
CA SER A 81 17.21 -2.89 22.33
C SER A 81 17.46 -2.08 21.06
N TYR A 82 18.48 -2.47 20.29
CA TYR A 82 18.85 -1.85 19.01
C TYR A 82 17.82 -2.16 17.93
N GLN A 83 17.40 -3.41 17.79
CA GLN A 83 16.36 -3.84 16.85
C GLN A 83 15.03 -3.11 17.07
N ARG A 84 14.59 -2.98 18.33
CA ARG A 84 13.34 -2.28 18.66
C ARG A 84 13.40 -0.80 18.30
N LYS A 85 14.55 -0.15 18.51
CA LYS A 85 14.79 1.25 18.13
C LYS A 85 14.82 1.43 16.62
N LEU A 86 15.40 0.48 15.90
CA LEU A 86 15.45 0.45 14.43
C LEU A 86 14.06 0.33 13.82
N ILE A 87 13.25 -0.63 14.31
CA ILE A 87 11.87 -0.81 13.85
C ILE A 87 11.04 0.45 14.15
N SER A 88 11.16 1.03 15.34
CA SER A 88 10.45 2.26 15.69
C SER A 88 10.86 3.45 14.80
N THR A 89 12.14 3.56 14.45
CA THR A 89 12.66 4.63 13.59
C THR A 89 12.20 4.43 12.14
N GLY A 90 12.27 3.21 11.62
CA GLY A 90 11.76 2.87 10.29
C GLY A 90 10.26 3.08 10.18
N LEU A 91 9.49 2.67 11.18
CA LEU A 91 8.05 2.91 11.23
C LEU A 91 7.73 4.42 11.19
N LYS A 92 8.43 5.23 11.99
CA LYS A 92 8.26 6.69 11.95
C LYS A 92 8.58 7.28 10.58
N LEU A 93 9.63 6.79 9.93
CA LEU A 93 10.06 7.24 8.61
C LEU A 93 9.02 6.91 7.54
N VAL A 94 8.52 5.66 7.51
CA VAL A 94 7.44 5.26 6.59
C VAL A 94 6.19 6.11 6.82
N THR A 95 5.75 6.25 8.07
CA THR A 95 4.57 7.06 8.40
C THR A 95 4.73 8.52 7.97
N TYR A 96 5.94 9.09 8.12
CA TYR A 96 6.21 10.46 7.68
C TYR A 96 6.16 10.60 6.15
N ILE A 97 6.77 9.66 5.41
CA ILE A 97 6.73 9.65 3.94
C ILE A 97 5.30 9.49 3.44
N THR A 98 4.54 8.54 3.98
CA THR A 98 3.14 8.32 3.59
C THR A 98 2.28 9.54 3.93
N SER A 99 2.47 10.17 5.09
CA SER A 99 1.73 11.39 5.45
C SER A 99 2.05 12.55 4.50
N SER A 100 3.31 12.73 4.14
CA SER A 100 3.73 13.74 3.16
C SER A 100 3.11 13.48 1.79
N ALA A 101 3.11 12.22 1.33
CA ALA A 101 2.48 11.83 0.07
C ALA A 101 0.97 12.13 0.08
N LEU A 102 0.26 11.84 1.17
CA LEU A 102 -1.16 12.15 1.32
C LEU A 102 -1.43 13.67 1.28
N ILE A 103 -0.59 14.48 1.93
CA ILE A 103 -0.70 15.94 1.90
C ILE A 103 -0.50 16.48 0.48
N ILE A 104 0.48 15.94 -0.27
CA ILE A 104 0.72 16.30 -1.67
C ILE A 104 -0.52 15.96 -2.51
N VAL A 105 -1.08 14.75 -2.37
CA VAL A 105 -2.31 14.36 -3.06
C VAL A 105 -3.48 15.29 -2.72
N PHE A 106 -3.63 15.66 -1.45
CA PHE A 106 -4.68 16.56 -0.99
C PHE A 106 -4.56 17.98 -1.60
N ILE A 107 -3.34 18.51 -1.74
CA ILE A 107 -3.10 19.81 -2.40
C ILE A 107 -3.42 19.72 -3.90
N PHE A 108 -2.95 18.67 -4.58
CA PHE A 108 -3.16 18.50 -6.02
C PHE A 108 -4.63 18.19 -6.38
N ARG A 109 -5.44 17.71 -5.42
CA ARG A 109 -6.89 17.50 -5.59
C ARG A 109 -7.60 18.72 -6.17
N LYS A 110 -7.22 19.93 -5.75
CA LYS A 110 -7.87 21.18 -6.20
C LYS A 110 -7.54 21.50 -7.67
N LEU A 111 -6.31 21.20 -8.12
CA LEU A 111 -5.85 21.38 -9.50
C LEU A 111 -6.47 20.36 -10.46
N ILE A 112 -6.62 19.11 -10.01
CA ILE A 112 -7.24 18.03 -10.79
C ILE A 112 -8.75 18.30 -10.97
N THR A 113 -9.43 18.74 -9.90
CA THR A 113 -10.87 19.04 -9.91
C THR A 113 -11.20 20.16 -10.91
N ILE A 114 -10.43 21.25 -10.92
CA ILE A 114 -10.72 22.42 -11.78
C ILE A 114 -10.41 22.15 -13.25
N LYS A 115 -9.41 21.32 -13.57
CA LYS A 115 -8.98 21.09 -14.96
C LYS A 115 -9.67 19.90 -15.64
N TYR A 116 -10.18 18.93 -14.89
CA TYR A 116 -10.84 17.73 -15.43
C TYR A 116 -12.31 17.55 -15.03
N LEU A 117 -12.79 18.20 -13.96
CA LEU A 117 -14.07 17.89 -13.33
C LEU A 117 -14.93 19.16 -13.13
N GLY A 118 -15.45 19.71 -14.23
CA GLY A 118 -16.43 20.80 -14.21
C GLY A 118 -17.81 20.40 -13.64
N ASN A 119 -17.89 19.54 -12.61
CA ASN A 119 -19.15 19.26 -11.92
C ASN A 119 -18.96 18.84 -10.45
N ILE A 120 -19.71 19.51 -9.58
CA ILE A 120 -19.49 19.75 -8.14
C ILE A 120 -19.96 18.55 -7.29
N LYS A 121 -19.76 17.30 -7.73
CA LYS A 121 -20.42 16.13 -7.09
C LYS A 121 -19.51 15.02 -6.52
N TYR A 122 -18.20 15.18 -6.60
CA TYR A 122 -17.22 14.15 -6.18
C TYR A 122 -16.52 14.44 -4.86
N LEU A 123 -16.98 15.47 -4.13
CA LEU A 123 -16.38 15.92 -2.88
C LEU A 123 -16.61 14.93 -1.72
N ASP A 124 -17.71 14.17 -1.75
CA ASP A 124 -18.08 13.24 -0.68
C ASP A 124 -17.38 11.86 -0.78
N TYR A 125 -17.02 11.40 -1.99
CA TYR A 125 -16.38 10.09 -2.16
C TYR A 125 -14.92 10.04 -1.68
N ILE A 126 -14.25 11.19 -1.56
CA ILE A 126 -12.87 11.28 -1.05
C ILE A 126 -12.81 11.18 0.49
N ILE A 127 -13.93 11.38 1.19
CA ILE A 127 -14.00 11.35 2.66
C ILE A 127 -14.42 9.97 3.20
N LEU A 128 -15.03 9.14 2.36
CA LEU A 128 -15.53 7.80 2.73
C LEU A 128 -14.62 6.63 2.29
N GLY A 129 -13.51 6.92 1.60
CA GLY A 129 -12.50 5.94 1.18
C GLY A 129 -11.20 6.08 1.94
#